data_AF-A0AA47EQ89-F1
#
_entry.id   AF-A0AA47EQ89-F1
#
_cell.length_a   1.000
_cell.length_b   1.000
_cell.length_c   1.000
_cell.angle_alpha   90.00
_cell.angle_beta   90.00
_cell.angle_gamma   90.00
#
_symmetry.space_group_name_H-M   'P 1'
#
loop_
_entity.id
_entity.type
_entity.pdbx_description
1 polymer ?
#
loop_
_entity_poly.entity_id
_entity_poly.type
_entity_poly.pdbx_seq_one_letter_code
_entity_poly.pdbx_strand_id
1 'polypeptide(L)'
;MYNGPIYCKKPIYKHFKSKDDIIFEYFKEIIESDKNYTIESIKKAGSLENKLNSIIFSYHKYKLPINILDEAHKFYYNEWNKLQDLKNFKLKLIETTLKESMESGVLRNDINLNLISSILESVSNTFLDYEFLSKNNMTMKDAMNETITILLHGILKI
;
A
#
# COMPACT_ATOMS: atom_id res chain seq x y z
N MET A 1 -6.58 46.03 -8.87
CA MET A 1 -6.23 44.89 -9.74
C MET A 1 -5.12 44.11 -9.06
N TYR A 2 -5.42 42.92 -8.54
CA TYR A 2 -4.45 42.09 -7.83
C TYR A 2 -3.58 41.34 -8.85
N ASN A 3 -2.29 41.70 -8.93
CA ASN A 3 -1.28 40.92 -9.65
C ASN A 3 -0.79 39.81 -8.72
N GLY A 4 -1.45 38.65 -8.76
CA GLY A 4 -0.95 37.44 -8.11
C GLY A 4 0.33 36.93 -8.79
N PRO A 5 1.24 36.26 -8.06
CA PRO A 5 2.52 35.83 -8.62
C PRO A 5 2.31 34.77 -9.72
N ILE A 6 2.85 35.04 -10.90
CA ILE A 6 2.95 34.08 -12.00
C ILE A 6 3.98 33.03 -11.58
N TYR A 7 3.52 31.90 -11.02
CA TYR A 7 4.38 30.74 -10.82
C TYR A 7 4.96 30.36 -12.19
N CYS A 8 6.27 30.51 -12.35
CA CYS A 8 6.98 30.20 -13.57
C CYS A 8 6.87 28.69 -13.82
N LYS A 9 5.90 28.27 -14.65
CA LYS A 9 5.66 26.89 -15.06
C LYS A 9 6.87 26.23 -15.76
N LYS A 10 7.88 27.02 -16.15
CA LYS A 10 8.95 26.64 -17.09
C LYS A 10 9.92 25.51 -16.65
N PRO A 11 10.23 25.26 -15.35
CA PRO A 11 11.20 24.21 -15.00
C PRO A 11 10.66 22.79 -15.15
N ILE A 12 9.38 22.56 -14.81
CA ILE A 12 8.78 21.22 -14.78
C ILE A 12 8.53 20.72 -16.22
N TYR A 13 7.99 21.57 -17.10
CA TYR A 13 7.77 21.21 -18.51
C TYR A 13 9.06 21.08 -19.33
N LYS A 14 10.23 21.39 -18.75
CA LYS A 14 11.53 21.07 -19.36
C LYS A 14 11.83 19.57 -19.29
N HIS A 15 11.21 18.86 -18.34
CA HIS A 15 11.42 17.43 -18.09
C HIS A 15 10.18 16.58 -18.40
N PHE A 16 8.99 17.19 -18.51
CA PHE A 16 7.72 16.49 -18.75
C PHE A 16 6.94 17.16 -19.89
N LYS A 17 6.40 16.37 -20.83
CA LYS A 17 5.68 16.91 -22.00
C LYS A 17 4.25 17.30 -21.67
N SER A 18 3.69 16.78 -20.58
CA SER A 18 2.30 17.01 -20.17
C SER A 18 2.11 16.87 -18.65
N LYS A 19 0.92 17.25 -18.15
CA LYS A 19 0.50 16.95 -16.76
C LYS A 19 0.41 15.43 -16.54
N ASP A 20 0.00 14.68 -17.55
CA ASP A 20 -0.15 13.24 -17.49
C ASP A 20 1.21 12.55 -17.34
N ASP A 21 2.25 13.04 -18.03
CA ASP A 21 3.62 12.54 -17.88
C ASP A 21 4.13 12.64 -16.43
N ILE A 22 3.78 13.73 -15.74
CA ILE A 22 4.14 13.93 -14.33
C ILE A 22 3.42 12.90 -13.45
N ILE A 23 2.13 12.67 -13.72
CA ILE A 23 1.32 11.70 -12.99
C ILE A 23 1.85 10.29 -13.21
N PHE A 24 2.18 9.92 -14.44
CA PHE A 24 2.74 8.61 -14.78
C PHE A 24 4.06 8.35 -14.08
N GLU A 25 5.00 9.30 -14.14
CA GLU A 25 6.30 9.15 -13.47
C GLU A 25 6.14 9.18 -11.94
N TYR A 26 5.21 9.96 -11.39
CA TYR A 26 4.90 9.94 -9.95
C TYR A 26 4.41 8.56 -9.49
N PHE A 27 3.44 7.96 -10.19
CA PHE A 27 2.95 6.63 -9.85
C PHE A 27 4.03 5.57 -9.98
N LYS A 28 4.80 5.62 -11.06
CA LYS A 28 5.92 4.71 -11.29
C LYS A 28 6.92 4.77 -10.13
N GLU A 29 7.39 5.96 -9.78
CA GLU A 29 8.35 6.16 -8.70
C GLU A 29 7.82 5.66 -7.35
N ILE A 30 6.55 5.96 -7.03
CA ILE A 30 5.93 5.46 -5.80
C ILE A 30 5.90 3.94 -5.76
N ILE A 31 5.46 3.30 -6.83
CA ILE A 31 5.29 1.85 -6.88
C ILE A 31 6.64 1.13 -6.86
N GLU A 32 7.61 1.59 -7.66
CA GLU A 32 8.92 0.95 -7.77
C GLU A 32 9.72 1.09 -6.46
N SER A 33 9.75 2.30 -5.89
CA SER A 33 10.42 2.53 -4.61
C SER A 33 9.77 1.73 -3.48
N ASP A 34 8.43 1.66 -3.41
CA ASP A 34 7.72 0.91 -2.38
C ASP A 34 8.08 -0.59 -2.46
N LYS A 35 8.03 -1.18 -3.65
CA LYS A 35 8.46 -2.58 -3.86
C LYS A 35 9.89 -2.82 -3.37
N ASN A 36 10.83 -1.94 -3.78
CA ASN A 36 12.23 -2.07 -3.42
C ASN A 36 12.45 -1.92 -1.90
N TYR A 37 11.85 -0.91 -1.28
CA TYR A 37 11.92 -0.70 0.17
C TYR A 37 11.28 -1.85 0.95
N THR A 38 10.18 -2.40 0.46
CA THR A 38 9.50 -3.56 1.06
C THR A 38 10.45 -4.75 1.12
N ILE A 39 11.02 -5.13 -0.03
CA ILE A 39 11.90 -6.30 -0.14
C ILE A 39 13.14 -6.12 0.75
N GLU A 40 13.77 -4.95 0.71
CA GLU A 40 14.96 -4.66 1.51
C GLU A 40 14.67 -4.64 3.02
N SER A 41 13.50 -4.14 3.43
CA SER A 41 13.10 -4.09 4.84
C SER A 41 12.82 -5.48 5.39
N ILE A 42 12.15 -6.34 4.62
CA ILE A 42 11.87 -7.74 5.02
C ILE A 42 13.16 -8.52 5.23
N LYS A 43 14.16 -8.37 4.34
CA LYS A 43 15.46 -9.06 4.47
C LYS A 43 16.19 -8.71 5.78
N LYS A 44 15.97 -7.50 6.28
CA LYS A 44 16.58 -7.00 7.53
C LYS A 44 15.74 -7.30 8.76
N ALA A 45 14.49 -7.72 8.58
CA ALA A 45 13.57 -7.97 9.67
C ALA A 45 13.79 -9.36 10.29
N GLY A 46 13.97 -9.39 11.62
CA GLY A 46 14.18 -10.62 12.37
C GLY A 46 12.90 -11.39 12.69
N SER A 47 11.96 -10.76 13.42
CA SER A 47 10.72 -11.40 13.86
C SER A 47 9.61 -11.36 12.79
N LEU A 48 8.63 -12.27 12.91
CA LEU A 48 7.41 -12.24 12.09
C LEU A 48 6.73 -10.87 12.13
N GLU A 49 6.53 -10.31 13.32
CA GLU A 49 5.93 -9.00 13.50
C GLU A 49 6.71 -7.90 12.75
N ASN A 50 8.03 -7.91 12.84
CA ASN A 50 8.87 -6.94 12.12
C ASN A 50 8.80 -7.13 10.59
N LYS A 51 8.68 -8.37 10.11
CA LYS A 51 8.49 -8.66 8.68
C LYS A 51 7.13 -8.13 8.20
N LEU A 52 6.06 -8.39 8.95
CA LEU A 52 4.72 -7.88 8.63
C LEU A 52 4.69 -6.35 8.66
N ASN A 53 5.27 -5.74 9.69
CA ASN A 53 5.42 -4.29 9.76
C ASN A 53 6.23 -3.75 8.58
N SER A 54 7.29 -4.44 8.16
CA SER A 54 8.08 -4.04 6.99
C SER A 54 7.28 -4.07 5.68
N ILE A 55 6.29 -4.96 5.54
CA ILE A 55 5.41 -5.04 4.37
C ILE A 55 4.32 -3.95 4.40
N ILE A 56 3.74 -3.70 5.57
CA ILE A 56 2.62 -2.76 5.75
C ILE A 56 3.11 -1.31 5.70
N PHE A 57 4.24 -1.04 6.36
CA PHE A 57 4.78 0.30 6.56
C PHE A 57 5.89 0.66 5.57
N SER A 58 6.21 -0.19 4.60
CA SER A 58 6.97 0.23 3.44
C SER A 58 6.12 1.15 2.56
N TYR A 59 6.65 2.33 2.25
CA TYR A 59 6.05 3.24 1.28
C TYR A 59 7.15 4.14 0.73
N HIS A 60 6.94 4.70 -0.46
CA HIS A 60 7.76 5.82 -0.94
C HIS A 60 7.76 6.93 0.12
N LYS A 61 8.84 7.70 0.27
CA LYS A 61 8.91 8.92 1.11
C LYS A 61 7.69 9.87 1.01
N TYR A 62 6.90 9.78 -0.05
CA TYR A 62 5.73 10.60 -0.31
C TYR A 62 4.49 9.73 -0.18
N LYS A 63 3.55 10.14 0.68
CA LYS A 63 2.26 9.47 0.80
C LYS A 63 1.47 9.70 -0.48
N LEU A 64 0.77 8.67 -0.96
CA LEU A 64 -0.22 8.81 -2.01
C LEU A 64 -1.47 9.49 -1.42
N PRO A 65 -1.83 10.71 -1.86
CA PRO A 65 -3.03 11.38 -1.36
C PRO A 65 -4.29 10.66 -1.80
N ILE A 66 -5.30 10.60 -0.92
CA ILE A 66 -6.57 9.90 -1.18
C ILE A 66 -7.31 10.49 -2.40
N ASN A 67 -7.22 11.80 -2.65
CA ASN A 67 -7.79 12.41 -3.85
C ASN A 67 -7.11 11.97 -5.15
N ILE A 68 -5.80 11.68 -5.11
CA ILE A 68 -5.06 11.17 -6.27
C ILE A 68 -5.45 9.71 -6.57
N LEU A 69 -5.82 8.96 -5.54
CA LEU A 69 -6.35 7.60 -5.69
C LEU A 69 -7.69 7.58 -6.45
N ASP A 70 -8.61 8.50 -6.12
CA ASP A 70 -9.89 8.67 -6.83
C ASP A 70 -9.70 9.12 -8.29
N GLU A 71 -8.80 10.08 -8.52
CA GLU A 71 -8.45 10.51 -9.87
C GLU A 71 -7.85 9.36 -10.70
N ALA A 72 -6.97 8.55 -10.11
CA ALA A 72 -6.40 7.39 -10.78
C ALA A 72 -7.47 6.37 -11.18
N HIS A 73 -8.41 6.08 -10.27
CA HIS A 73 -9.52 5.18 -10.53
C HIS A 73 -10.42 5.66 -11.68
N LYS A 74 -10.69 6.97 -11.75
CA LYS A 74 -11.61 7.55 -12.75
C LYS A 74 -10.97 7.84 -14.11
N PHE A 75 -9.70 8.26 -14.12
CA PHE A 75 -9.07 8.86 -15.32
C PHE A 75 -7.77 8.19 -15.75
N TYR A 76 -7.10 7.44 -14.88
CA TYR A 76 -5.78 6.82 -15.15
C TYR A 76 -5.81 5.32 -14.89
N TYR A 77 -6.59 4.59 -15.70
CA TYR A 77 -6.84 3.16 -15.53
C TYR A 77 -5.57 2.30 -15.46
N ASN A 78 -4.54 2.64 -16.24
CA ASN A 78 -3.28 1.90 -16.23
C ASN A 78 -2.53 2.08 -14.90
N GLU A 79 -2.53 3.30 -14.37
CA GLU A 79 -1.89 3.65 -13.10
C GLU A 79 -2.63 3.01 -11.93
N TRP A 80 -3.97 3.01 -12.01
CA TRP A 80 -4.82 2.27 -11.09
C TRP A 80 -4.48 0.77 -11.06
N ASN A 81 -4.35 0.12 -12.22
CA ASN A 81 -3.98 -1.29 -12.28
C ASN A 81 -2.61 -1.55 -11.65
N LYS A 82 -1.63 -0.65 -11.86
CA LYS A 82 -0.32 -0.78 -11.20
C LYS A 82 -0.41 -0.67 -9.66
N LEU A 83 -1.33 0.12 -9.12
CA LEU A 83 -1.59 0.17 -7.68
C LEU A 83 -2.24 -1.14 -7.19
N GLN A 84 -3.17 -1.70 -7.96
CA GLN A 84 -3.75 -3.02 -7.65
C GLN A 84 -2.66 -4.09 -7.65
N ASP A 85 -1.72 -4.05 -8.59
CA ASP A 85 -0.57 -4.96 -8.63
C ASP A 85 0.35 -4.78 -7.42
N LEU A 86 0.58 -3.53 -6.97
CA LEU A 86 1.34 -3.26 -5.74
C LEU A 86 0.64 -3.84 -4.51
N LYS A 87 -0.69 -3.65 -4.40
CA LYS A 87 -1.51 -4.26 -3.34
C LYS A 87 -1.37 -5.78 -3.35
N ASN A 88 -1.56 -6.41 -4.51
CA ASN A 88 -1.47 -7.87 -4.68
C ASN A 88 -0.08 -8.40 -4.35
N PHE A 89 0.97 -7.65 -4.73
CA PHE A 89 2.35 -7.96 -4.36
C PHE A 89 2.54 -7.99 -2.83
N LYS A 90 2.04 -6.97 -2.11
CA LYS A 90 2.15 -6.91 -0.64
C LYS A 90 1.36 -8.04 0.04
N LEU A 91 0.15 -8.33 -0.43
CA LEU A 91 -0.65 -9.45 0.08
C LEU A 91 0.11 -10.77 -0.05
N LYS A 92 0.67 -11.06 -1.24
CA LYS A 92 1.44 -12.28 -1.47
C LYS A 92 2.67 -12.40 -0.58
N LEU A 93 3.32 -11.27 -0.26
CA LEU A 93 4.42 -11.25 0.71
C LEU A 93 3.95 -11.58 2.13
N ILE A 94 2.79 -11.06 2.55
CA ILE A 94 2.18 -11.39 3.85
C ILE A 94 1.88 -12.88 3.91
N GLU A 95 1.22 -13.43 2.89
CA GLU A 95 0.88 -14.86 2.81
C GLU A 95 2.13 -15.75 2.91
N THR A 96 3.17 -15.40 2.16
CA THR A 96 4.46 -16.12 2.19
C THR A 96 5.09 -16.05 3.58
N THR A 97 5.09 -14.86 4.19
CA THR A 97 5.66 -14.64 5.53
C THR A 97 4.91 -15.44 6.61
N LEU A 98 3.59 -15.51 6.53
CA LEU A 98 2.76 -16.31 7.44
C LEU A 98 3.02 -17.80 7.26
N LYS A 99 3.13 -18.26 6.01
CA LYS A 99 3.44 -19.67 5.69
C LYS A 99 4.80 -20.09 6.25
N GLU A 100 5.86 -19.32 5.98
CA GLU A 100 7.20 -19.58 6.52
C GLU A 100 7.21 -19.59 8.06
N SER A 101 6.41 -18.72 8.68
CA SER A 101 6.31 -18.65 10.14
C SER A 101 5.57 -19.84 10.74
N MET A 102 4.60 -20.40 10.02
CA MET A 102 3.93 -21.64 10.43
C MET A 102 4.86 -22.85 10.28
N GLU A 103 5.62 -22.92 9.18
CA GLU A 103 6.60 -24.00 8.94
C GLU A 103 7.75 -23.97 9.95
N SER A 104 8.17 -22.79 10.41
CA SER A 104 9.20 -22.63 11.45
C SER A 104 8.67 -22.75 12.89
N GLY A 105 7.36 -22.94 13.07
CA GLY A 105 6.73 -23.08 14.39
C GLY A 105 6.56 -21.78 15.18
N VAL A 106 6.81 -20.61 14.56
CA VAL A 106 6.54 -19.29 15.15
C VAL A 106 5.04 -18.99 15.18
N LEU A 107 4.32 -19.40 14.13
CA LEU A 107 2.86 -19.32 14.05
C LEU A 107 2.24 -20.69 14.41
N ARG A 108 1.14 -20.67 15.16
CA ARG A 108 0.38 -21.88 15.49
C ARG A 108 -0.07 -22.62 14.21
N ASN A 109 0.05 -23.95 14.22
CA ASN A 109 -0.15 -24.82 13.06
C ASN A 109 -1.61 -25.27 12.85
N ASP A 110 -2.50 -24.92 13.76
CA ASP A 110 -3.94 -25.19 13.71
C ASP A 110 -4.72 -24.07 12.98
N ILE A 111 -4.03 -23.02 12.50
CA ILE A 111 -4.63 -21.99 11.64
C ILE A 111 -4.70 -22.50 10.20
N ASN A 112 -5.89 -22.38 9.60
CA ASN A 112 -6.05 -22.59 8.17
C ASN A 112 -5.52 -21.39 7.39
N LEU A 113 -4.30 -21.50 6.84
CA LEU A 113 -3.68 -20.43 6.05
C LEU A 113 -4.51 -20.02 4.83
N ASN A 114 -5.20 -20.94 4.17
CA ASN A 114 -6.06 -20.60 3.03
C ASN A 114 -7.20 -19.67 3.47
N LEU A 115 -7.76 -19.88 4.66
CA LEU A 115 -8.79 -19.01 5.22
C LEU A 115 -8.23 -17.61 5.51
N ILE A 116 -7.04 -17.52 6.11
CA ILE A 116 -6.37 -16.23 6.37
C ILE A 116 -6.08 -15.48 5.07
N SER A 117 -5.55 -16.18 4.06
CA SER A 117 -5.34 -15.66 2.71
C SER A 117 -6.63 -15.10 2.10
N SER A 118 -7.71 -15.87 2.12
CA SER A 118 -9.00 -15.41 1.58
C SER A 118 -9.58 -14.21 2.32
N ILE A 119 -9.41 -14.14 3.65
CA ILE A 119 -9.82 -12.97 4.44
C ILE A 119 -9.00 -11.74 4.03
N LEU A 120 -7.67 -11.88 3.95
CA LEU A 120 -6.76 -10.81 3.53
C LEU A 120 -7.07 -10.31 2.11
N GLU A 121 -7.31 -11.22 1.17
CA GLU A 121 -7.69 -10.87 -0.19
C GLU A 121 -9.02 -10.10 -0.21
N SER A 122 -10.03 -10.59 0.51
CA SER A 122 -11.36 -9.98 0.55
C SER A 122 -11.35 -8.58 1.14
N VAL A 123 -10.68 -8.41 2.30
CA VAL A 123 -10.58 -7.09 2.96
C VAL A 123 -9.67 -6.14 2.19
N SER A 124 -8.74 -6.64 1.38
CA SER A 124 -7.79 -5.79 0.65
C SER A 124 -8.44 -4.79 -0.31
N ASN A 125 -9.65 -5.08 -0.78
CA ASN A 125 -10.39 -4.16 -1.64
C ASN A 125 -10.72 -2.84 -0.91
N THR A 126 -10.87 -2.88 0.42
CA THR A 126 -11.06 -1.67 1.24
C THR A 126 -9.84 -0.76 1.28
N PHE A 127 -8.63 -1.30 0.99
CA PHE A 127 -7.38 -0.55 1.09
C PHE A 127 -7.22 0.49 -0.03
N LEU A 128 -7.94 0.31 -1.14
CA LEU A 128 -7.97 1.24 -2.26
C LEU A 128 -9.37 1.86 -2.47
N ASP A 129 -10.33 1.55 -1.60
CA ASP A 129 -11.69 2.10 -1.66
C ASP A 129 -11.71 3.53 -1.11
N TYR A 130 -11.75 4.50 -2.03
CA TYR A 130 -11.80 5.92 -1.69
C TYR A 130 -12.97 6.27 -0.76
N GLU A 131 -14.17 5.73 -1.02
CA GLU A 131 -15.36 6.06 -0.24
C GLU A 131 -15.23 5.54 1.18
N PHE A 132 -14.79 4.29 1.34
CA PHE A 132 -14.53 3.69 2.64
C PHE A 132 -13.45 4.46 3.41
N LEU A 133 -12.31 4.73 2.79
CA LEU A 133 -11.18 5.42 3.41
C LEU A 133 -11.56 6.85 3.83
N SER A 134 -12.20 7.60 2.93
CA SER A 134 -12.61 8.97 3.23
C SER A 134 -13.69 9.03 4.30
N LYS A 135 -14.68 8.14 4.27
CA LYS A 135 -15.78 8.09 5.26
C LYS A 135 -15.27 7.80 6.67
N ASN A 136 -14.23 6.97 6.78
CA ASN A 136 -13.65 6.58 8.06
C ASN A 136 -12.42 7.42 8.45
N ASN A 137 -12.05 8.44 7.67
CA ASN A 137 -10.84 9.25 7.88
C ASN A 137 -9.57 8.39 8.02
N MET A 138 -9.46 7.35 7.18
CA MET A 138 -8.35 6.40 7.17
C MET A 138 -7.51 6.56 5.92
N THR A 139 -6.20 6.30 6.04
CA THR A 139 -5.34 6.05 4.88
C THR A 139 -5.32 4.56 4.55
N MET A 140 -4.88 4.21 3.32
CA MET A 140 -4.62 2.81 2.93
C MET A 140 -3.78 2.07 3.99
N LYS A 141 -2.77 2.75 4.53
CA LYS A 141 -1.88 2.24 5.56
C LYS A 141 -2.63 1.92 6.86
N ASP A 142 -3.52 2.80 7.31
CA ASP A 142 -4.26 2.60 8.55
C ASP A 142 -5.18 1.38 8.42
N ALA A 143 -5.88 1.26 7.29
CA ALA A 143 -6.74 0.10 7.01
C ALA A 143 -5.95 -1.22 6.99
N MET A 144 -4.77 -1.25 6.35
CA MET A 144 -3.88 -2.42 6.36
C MET A 144 -3.40 -2.76 7.77
N ASN A 145 -2.96 -1.76 8.55
CA ASN A 145 -2.44 -1.96 9.88
C ASN A 145 -3.50 -2.47 10.87
N GLU A 146 -4.71 -1.90 10.83
CA GLU A 146 -5.81 -2.38 11.67
C GLU A 146 -6.22 -3.80 11.31
N THR A 147 -6.30 -4.12 10.01
CA THR A 147 -6.61 -5.48 9.55
C THR A 147 -5.62 -6.49 10.11
N ILE A 148 -4.31 -6.22 10.00
CA ILE A 148 -3.28 -7.14 10.50
C ILE A 148 -3.29 -7.23 12.02
N THR A 149 -3.51 -6.10 12.71
CA THR A 149 -3.66 -6.09 14.17
C THR A 149 -4.81 -6.99 14.61
N ILE A 150 -5.97 -6.91 13.95
CA ILE A 150 -7.14 -7.73 14.21
C ILE A 150 -6.85 -9.21 13.92
N LEU A 151 -6.15 -9.52 12.83
CA LEU A 151 -5.82 -10.89 12.46
C LEU A 151 -4.83 -11.55 13.43
N LEU A 152 -3.85 -10.80 13.92
CA LEU A 152 -2.81 -11.32 14.83
C LEU A 152 -3.27 -11.38 16.28
N HIS A 153 -4.02 -10.37 16.73
CA HIS A 153 -4.37 -10.21 18.16
C HIS A 153 -5.85 -10.50 18.46
N GLY A 154 -6.68 -10.69 17.43
CA GLY A 154 -8.13 -10.81 17.60
C GLY A 154 -8.81 -9.49 17.96
N ILE A 155 -10.09 -9.57 18.31
CA ILE A 155 -10.94 -8.41 18.68
C ILE A 155 -11.34 -8.38 20.16
N LEU A 156 -11.11 -9.47 20.89
CA LEU A 156 -11.49 -9.58 22.29
C LEU A 156 -10.41 -8.97 23.17
N LYS A 157 -10.83 -8.28 24.23
CA LYS A 157 -9.95 -7.87 25.32
C LYS A 157 -9.79 -9.07 26.26
N ILE A 158 -8.66 -9.76 26.16
CA ILE A 158 -8.32 -10.94 26.97
C ILE A 158 -7.60 -10.48 28.23
#